data_AF-Q4CXS3-F1
#
_entry.id   AF-Q4CXS3-F1
#
_cell.length_a   1.000
_cell.length_b   1.000
_cell.length_c   1.000
_cell.angle_alpha   90.00
_cell.angle_beta   90.00
_cell.angle_gamma   90.00
#
_symmetry.space_group_name_H-M   'P 1'
#
loop_
_entity.id
_entity.type
_entity.pdbx_description
1 polymer ?
#
loop_
_entity_poly.entity_id
_entity_poly.type
_entity_poly.pdbx_seq_one_letter_code
_entity_poly.pdbx_strand_id
1 'polypeptide(L)'
;MEDDQFRRRLVRFYEVHNPSCLSSVDAIWQTYRGREEDIFRVLTDKYGPEPVLEEDNGESLRTRVCGSNSSIDGLSIHQKNLHLQNQFKERPESPQNLKDFALPKAESPLALNLMDVNEAKGVHYPRPTTAKTEKSRNLREKLIEFYQQYNKSMVPFVDEVIENYNDNEVHMFEDLKRQYKDPMDLVLPVSSSSLEDLNAVMKRLSDALETKTAETLALKKDKEHLVKELTAANKLLEATQLNEKHLKTQLLAAKEQLRGCHGSAELEVKNAEVVALQKDKENLAKELAMTNKLLESSQEKEKLLRSQLLATEEILRSREEIFSNDARQRDKEQIRENSLQAELSSLRKECSGLRSSVFSSGNRIRVLEVEKQQLLEELKEAEKRIIDVGDMLSKEHQKNLLLLEEVGRLRLTTGGALSEAAFTSIVNDIEKQFSEHYEKKLGQYREEMNDYYVYAENQLRRRDALIAELSNNL
;
A
#
# COMPACT_ATOMS: atom_id res chain seq x y z
N MET A 1 -24.13 -12.01 36.16
CA MET A 1 -24.64 -13.22 35.47
C MET A 1 -24.46 -13.11 33.97
N GLU A 2 -24.57 -11.93 33.37
CA GLU A 2 -24.33 -11.72 31.92
C GLU A 2 -22.86 -11.91 31.51
N ASP A 3 -21.92 -11.46 32.35
CA ASP A 3 -20.47 -11.52 32.09
C ASP A 3 -19.95 -12.95 31.74
N ASP A 4 -20.49 -13.99 32.39
CA ASP A 4 -20.07 -15.38 32.16
C ASP A 4 -20.65 -15.95 30.85
N GLN A 5 -21.83 -15.50 30.44
CA GLN A 5 -22.47 -15.97 29.22
C GLN A 5 -21.73 -15.49 27.98
N PHE A 6 -21.30 -14.22 27.98
CA PHE A 6 -20.51 -13.64 26.91
C PHE A 6 -19.16 -14.36 26.75
N ARG A 7 -18.46 -14.64 27.85
CA ARG A 7 -17.18 -15.38 27.82
C ARG A 7 -17.36 -16.79 27.25
N ARG A 8 -18.40 -17.54 27.68
CA ARG A 8 -18.69 -18.88 27.14
C ARG A 8 -19.02 -18.84 25.65
N ARG A 9 -19.78 -17.83 25.21
CA ARG A 9 -20.13 -17.63 23.79
C ARG A 9 -18.89 -17.35 22.94
N LEU A 10 -17.97 -16.53 23.44
CA LEU A 10 -16.71 -16.21 22.77
C LEU A 10 -15.77 -17.43 22.69
N VAL A 11 -15.66 -18.22 23.77
CA VAL A 11 -14.89 -19.48 23.77
C VAL A 11 -15.45 -20.46 22.73
N ARG A 12 -16.77 -20.69 22.69
CA ARG A 12 -17.40 -21.59 21.70
C ARG A 12 -17.13 -21.16 20.26
N PHE A 13 -17.17 -19.84 20.02
CA PHE A 13 -16.87 -19.29 18.70
C PHE A 13 -15.43 -19.55 18.27
N TYR A 14 -14.46 -19.31 19.17
CA TYR A 14 -13.04 -19.53 18.87
C TYR A 14 -12.66 -21.02 18.84
N GLU A 15 -13.27 -21.89 19.63
CA GLU A 15 -13.03 -23.35 19.56
C GLU A 15 -13.30 -23.91 18.16
N VAL A 16 -14.39 -23.46 17.51
CA VAL A 16 -14.79 -23.94 16.19
C VAL A 16 -14.00 -23.27 15.07
N HIS A 17 -13.85 -21.94 15.14
CA HIS A 17 -13.29 -21.19 14.01
C HIS A 17 -11.78 -20.97 14.08
N ASN A 18 -11.20 -20.85 15.28
CA ASN A 18 -9.76 -20.63 15.44
C ASN A 18 -9.28 -20.93 16.88
N PRO A 19 -8.99 -22.22 17.20
CA PRO A 19 -8.61 -22.63 18.56
C PRO A 19 -7.29 -21.97 19.03
N SER A 20 -6.47 -21.47 18.10
CA SER A 20 -5.23 -20.76 18.42
C SER A 20 -5.47 -19.41 19.11
N CYS A 21 -6.65 -18.81 18.94
CA CYS A 21 -7.02 -17.54 19.56
C CYS A 21 -7.64 -17.68 20.96
N LEU A 22 -7.77 -18.91 21.49
CA LEU A 22 -8.35 -19.14 22.82
C LEU A 22 -7.57 -18.43 23.94
N SER A 23 -6.26 -18.27 23.79
CA SER A 23 -5.41 -17.52 24.74
C SER A 23 -5.72 -16.01 24.78
N SER A 24 -6.24 -15.45 23.69
CA SER A 24 -6.58 -14.03 23.59
C SER A 24 -8.02 -13.73 24.03
N VAL A 25 -8.82 -14.75 24.34
CA VAL A 25 -10.24 -14.60 24.70
C VAL A 25 -10.42 -13.69 25.91
N ASP A 26 -9.60 -13.84 26.95
CA ASP A 26 -9.71 -13.02 28.15
C ASP A 26 -9.33 -11.54 27.89
N ALA A 27 -8.43 -11.26 26.94
CA ALA A 27 -8.07 -9.90 26.54
C ALA A 27 -9.16 -9.23 25.66
N ILE A 28 -9.76 -9.99 24.75
CA ILE A 28 -10.89 -9.55 23.92
C ILE A 28 -12.11 -9.28 24.82
N TRP A 29 -12.34 -10.15 25.80
CA TRP A 29 -13.40 -9.99 26.78
C TRP A 29 -13.29 -8.67 27.54
N GLN A 30 -12.09 -8.30 28.00
CA GLN A 30 -11.88 -7.04 28.71
C GLN A 30 -12.03 -5.80 27.83
N THR A 31 -11.63 -5.87 26.56
CA THR A 31 -11.71 -4.73 25.63
C THR A 31 -13.12 -4.47 25.09
N TYR A 32 -13.93 -5.52 24.91
CA TYR A 32 -15.28 -5.42 24.35
C TYR A 32 -16.40 -5.47 25.40
N ARG A 33 -16.06 -5.36 26.70
CA ARG A 33 -17.05 -5.25 27.78
C ARG A 33 -18.02 -4.08 27.50
N GLY A 34 -19.30 -4.38 27.30
CA GLY A 34 -20.35 -3.41 26.93
C GLY A 34 -20.56 -3.17 25.42
N ARG A 35 -19.78 -3.80 24.54
CA ARG A 35 -19.90 -3.79 23.06
C ARG A 35 -19.90 -5.21 22.48
N GLU A 36 -20.64 -6.09 23.14
CA GLU A 36 -20.64 -7.53 22.87
C GLU A 36 -21.21 -7.86 21.49
N GLU A 37 -22.26 -7.17 21.05
CA GLU A 37 -22.86 -7.39 19.72
C GLU A 37 -21.94 -6.94 18.58
N ASP A 38 -21.11 -5.91 18.81
CA ASP A 38 -20.16 -5.43 17.81
C ASP A 38 -19.09 -6.47 17.51
N ILE A 39 -18.54 -7.13 18.54
CA ILE A 39 -17.52 -8.17 18.33
C ILE A 39 -18.12 -9.40 17.65
N PHE A 40 -19.33 -9.83 18.00
CA PHE A 40 -19.99 -10.93 17.30
C PHE A 40 -20.31 -10.58 15.85
N ARG A 41 -20.72 -9.35 15.55
CA ARG A 41 -20.93 -8.91 14.15
C ARG A 41 -19.64 -9.01 13.35
N VAL A 42 -18.52 -8.53 13.91
CA VAL A 42 -17.19 -8.64 13.26
C VAL A 42 -16.74 -10.09 13.14
N LEU A 43 -16.96 -10.92 14.15
CA LEU A 43 -16.59 -12.34 14.14
C LEU A 43 -17.44 -13.13 13.14
N THR A 44 -18.73 -12.85 13.05
CA THR A 44 -19.63 -13.48 12.08
C THR A 44 -19.28 -13.08 10.64
N ASP A 45 -18.91 -11.82 10.43
CA ASP A 45 -18.44 -11.34 9.12
C ASP A 45 -17.10 -11.99 8.72
N LYS A 46 -16.25 -12.30 9.71
CA LYS A 46 -14.91 -12.87 9.48
C LYS A 46 -14.86 -14.40 9.38
N TYR A 47 -15.68 -15.11 10.16
CA TYR A 47 -15.60 -16.56 10.32
C TYR A 47 -16.90 -17.31 9.96
N GLY A 48 -18.03 -16.60 9.85
CA GLY A 48 -19.33 -17.19 9.56
C GLY A 48 -20.27 -17.26 10.78
N PRO A 49 -21.47 -17.82 10.59
CA PRO A 49 -22.51 -17.87 11.63
C PRO A 49 -22.06 -18.64 12.88
N GLU A 50 -22.55 -18.21 14.04
CA GLU A 50 -22.21 -18.80 15.33
C GLU A 50 -22.61 -20.29 15.41
N PRO A 51 -21.70 -21.20 15.84
CA PRO A 51 -21.99 -22.63 15.94
C PRO A 51 -23.06 -22.88 17.01
N VAL A 52 -24.18 -23.56 16.75
CA VAL A 52 -25.30 -23.75 17.70
C VAL A 52 -24.90 -24.63 18.91
N LEU A 53 -25.47 -24.37 20.10
CA LEU A 53 -25.36 -25.27 21.26
C LEU A 53 -26.06 -26.59 20.94
N GLU A 54 -25.29 -27.65 20.69
CA GLU A 54 -25.78 -29.01 20.92
C GLU A 54 -25.79 -29.21 22.44
N GLU A 55 -26.92 -28.88 23.07
CA GLU A 55 -27.21 -29.33 24.42
C GLU A 55 -27.30 -30.86 24.39
N ASP A 56 -26.31 -31.48 25.02
CA ASP A 56 -26.23 -32.83 25.56
C ASP A 56 -27.54 -33.64 25.52
N ASN A 57 -27.87 -34.21 24.35
CA ASN A 57 -28.72 -35.40 24.28
C ASN A 57 -27.84 -36.60 24.60
N GLY A 58 -27.65 -36.82 25.90
CA GLY A 58 -27.13 -38.06 26.46
C GLY A 58 -28.10 -39.19 26.17
N GLU A 59 -27.96 -39.84 25.01
CA GLU A 59 -28.61 -41.12 24.74
C GLU A 59 -27.71 -42.05 23.92
N SER A 60 -27.17 -43.01 24.67
CA SER A 60 -26.91 -44.38 24.24
C SER A 60 -25.76 -44.64 23.26
N LEU A 61 -24.59 -44.86 23.87
CA LEU A 61 -23.88 -46.14 23.80
C LEU A 61 -24.39 -47.17 22.76
N ARG A 62 -23.44 -47.57 21.91
CA ARG A 62 -23.28 -48.84 21.19
C ARG A 62 -23.84 -48.92 19.75
N THR A 63 -22.91 -49.37 18.90
CA THR A 63 -23.09 -50.37 17.82
C THR A 63 -22.96 -49.82 16.40
N ARG A 64 -21.79 -50.08 15.81
CA ARG A 64 -21.55 -50.68 14.46
C ARG A 64 -20.10 -50.38 14.09
N VAL A 65 -19.13 -51.26 14.39
CA VAL A 65 -18.79 -52.43 13.55
C VAL A 65 -19.52 -52.42 12.20
N CYS A 66 -18.82 -51.95 11.17
CA CYS A 66 -19.03 -52.40 9.81
C CYS A 66 -17.66 -52.87 9.30
N GLY A 67 -17.44 -54.18 9.34
CA GLY A 67 -16.39 -54.82 8.57
C GLY A 67 -16.83 -54.92 7.12
N SER A 68 -15.90 -54.68 6.21
CA SER A 68 -15.99 -55.12 4.82
C SER A 68 -14.67 -55.81 4.49
N ASN A 69 -14.70 -57.14 4.52
CA ASN A 69 -13.67 -57.99 3.97
C ASN A 69 -13.77 -58.01 2.44
N SER A 70 -12.60 -58.27 1.84
CA SER A 70 -12.37 -59.11 0.65
C SER A 70 -12.41 -58.53 -0.77
N SER A 71 -11.40 -59.00 -1.51
CA SER A 71 -11.28 -59.20 -2.97
C SER A 71 -10.88 -57.99 -3.81
N ILE A 72 -9.59 -57.85 -4.16
CA ILE A 72 -8.91 -58.46 -5.33
C ILE A 72 -9.58 -58.03 -6.64
N ASP A 73 -8.98 -57.06 -7.35
CA ASP A 73 -8.43 -57.24 -8.71
C ASP A 73 -7.99 -55.92 -9.36
N GLY A 74 -6.88 -55.98 -10.11
CA GLY A 74 -6.72 -55.16 -11.33
C GLY A 74 -5.89 -53.88 -11.24
N LEU A 75 -4.60 -53.99 -10.94
CA LEU A 75 -3.59 -53.00 -11.33
C LEU A 75 -3.37 -53.06 -12.86
N SER A 76 -3.59 -51.95 -13.57
CA SER A 76 -3.09 -51.74 -14.93
C SER A 76 -2.27 -50.44 -14.97
N ILE A 77 -0.95 -50.61 -14.99
CA ILE A 77 0.06 -49.56 -15.12
C ILE A 77 0.27 -49.30 -16.61
N HIS A 78 -0.01 -48.07 -17.07
CA HIS A 78 0.49 -47.60 -18.36
C HIS A 78 1.61 -46.59 -18.13
N GLN A 79 2.86 -47.08 -18.24
CA GLN A 79 4.04 -46.24 -18.43
C GLN A 79 4.04 -45.71 -19.87
N LYS A 80 4.33 -44.41 -20.03
CA LYS A 80 5.32 -43.98 -21.03
C LYS A 80 5.75 -42.51 -20.85
N ASN A 81 7.08 -42.37 -20.85
CA ASN A 81 7.90 -41.22 -21.24
C ASN A 81 8.36 -40.25 -20.14
N LEU A 82 9.50 -40.59 -19.54
CA LEU A 82 10.52 -39.63 -19.12
C LEU A 82 11.55 -39.47 -20.25
N HIS A 83 11.86 -38.24 -20.65
CA HIS A 83 13.16 -37.90 -21.23
C HIS A 83 13.50 -36.42 -20.96
N LEU A 84 14.82 -36.16 -20.84
CA LEU A 84 15.52 -34.87 -20.70
C LEU A 84 15.78 -34.44 -19.24
N GLN A 85 16.93 -34.81 -18.65
CA GLN A 85 18.32 -34.35 -18.89
C GLN A 85 18.60 -32.98 -18.24
N ASN A 86 19.17 -33.04 -17.02
CA ASN A 86 19.72 -31.91 -16.30
C ASN A 86 21.23 -31.80 -16.58
N GLN A 87 21.68 -30.59 -16.91
CA GLN A 87 23.08 -30.20 -16.88
C GLN A 87 23.22 -28.77 -16.31
N PHE A 88 24.10 -28.68 -15.32
CA PHE A 88 24.88 -27.53 -14.83
C PHE A 88 24.29 -26.52 -13.83
N LYS A 89 25.02 -26.44 -12.71
CA LYS A 89 25.05 -25.34 -11.73
C LYS A 89 26.44 -25.27 -11.11
N GLU A 90 27.08 -24.10 -11.13
CA GLU A 90 28.05 -23.59 -10.14
C GLU A 90 27.94 -22.04 -10.15
N ARG A 91 27.42 -21.34 -9.11
CA ARG A 91 27.98 -20.86 -7.80
C ARG A 91 28.62 -19.44 -7.93
N PRO A 92 28.93 -18.63 -6.87
CA PRO A 92 28.36 -18.34 -5.50
C PRO A 92 28.29 -16.81 -5.09
N GLU A 93 27.60 -16.50 -3.96
CA GLU A 93 27.93 -15.65 -2.75
C GLU A 93 28.57 -14.22 -2.90
N SER A 94 28.34 -13.12 -2.13
CA SER A 94 27.87 -12.80 -0.76
C SER A 94 27.63 -11.25 -0.61
N PRO A 95 26.83 -10.74 0.38
CA PRO A 95 26.50 -9.31 0.60
C PRO A 95 27.24 -8.62 1.78
N GLN A 96 27.13 -7.29 1.92
CA GLN A 96 27.65 -6.49 3.06
C GLN A 96 26.64 -5.47 3.62
N ASN A 97 26.87 -5.12 4.90
CA ASN A 97 25.95 -4.63 5.92
C ASN A 97 25.85 -3.08 6.05
N LEU A 98 24.79 -2.65 6.74
CA LEU A 98 24.38 -1.30 7.17
C LEU A 98 25.30 -0.64 8.23
N LYS A 99 25.07 0.67 8.48
CA LYS A 99 24.91 1.42 9.77
C LYS A 99 25.07 2.93 9.49
N ASP A 100 24.50 3.95 10.15
CA ASP A 100 23.45 4.26 11.14
C ASP A 100 23.38 5.83 11.12
N PHE A 101 22.29 6.57 11.43
CA PHE A 101 21.97 7.15 12.75
C PHE A 101 20.82 8.20 12.66
N ALA A 102 20.25 8.54 13.83
CA ALA A 102 18.86 8.94 14.09
C ALA A 102 18.58 10.42 14.48
N LEU A 103 17.29 10.66 14.80
CA LEU A 103 16.40 11.83 14.92
C LEU A 103 16.49 12.68 16.26
N PRO A 104 15.61 13.68 16.56
CA PRO A 104 15.91 15.06 17.01
C PRO A 104 15.13 15.47 18.31
N LYS A 105 14.83 16.77 18.53
CA LYS A 105 13.78 17.36 19.43
C LYS A 105 13.71 18.89 19.18
N ALA A 106 12.62 19.52 18.72
CA ALA A 106 11.31 19.85 19.35
C ALA A 106 11.37 20.92 20.47
N GLU A 107 10.76 22.10 20.25
CA GLU A 107 9.61 22.66 21.02
C GLU A 107 9.27 24.13 20.61
N SER A 108 7.97 24.41 20.54
CA SER A 108 7.24 25.68 20.24
C SER A 108 6.88 26.36 21.62
N PRO A 109 5.88 27.26 21.87
CA PRO A 109 4.85 27.90 21.02
C PRO A 109 4.35 29.33 21.48
N LEU A 110 3.23 29.78 20.88
CA LEU A 110 2.17 30.75 21.35
C LEU A 110 2.49 32.26 21.32
N ALA A 111 1.58 33.22 21.14
CA ALA A 111 0.11 33.32 21.04
C ALA A 111 -0.23 34.75 20.46
N LEU A 112 -1.15 34.91 19.51
CA LEU A 112 -2.59 35.26 19.61
C LEU A 112 -2.99 36.75 19.73
N ASN A 113 -4.00 37.08 18.89
CA ASN A 113 -5.10 38.05 19.01
C ASN A 113 -4.92 39.49 18.49
N LEU A 114 -5.93 40.20 17.97
CA LEU A 114 -7.25 39.97 17.31
C LEU A 114 -7.86 41.39 17.08
N MET A 115 -8.86 41.52 16.19
CA MET A 115 -9.94 42.55 16.18
C MET A 115 -9.63 43.99 15.67
N ASP A 116 -10.53 44.75 15.01
CA ASP A 116 -11.78 44.48 14.28
C ASP A 116 -12.32 45.78 13.59
N VAL A 117 -13.19 45.60 12.59
CA VAL A 117 -14.43 46.36 12.23
C VAL A 117 -14.41 47.84 11.73
N ASN A 118 -14.66 47.96 10.42
CA ASN A 118 -15.84 48.51 9.69
C ASN A 118 -16.40 49.95 9.78
N GLU A 119 -17.12 50.26 8.67
CA GLU A 119 -18.32 51.11 8.44
C GLU A 119 -18.13 52.54 7.89
N ALA A 120 -18.98 53.13 7.03
CA ALA A 120 -20.00 52.69 6.05
C ALA A 120 -20.59 53.93 5.31
N LYS A 121 -21.29 53.70 4.17
CA LYS A 121 -22.53 54.36 3.61
C LYS A 121 -22.48 55.52 2.58
N GLY A 122 -23.33 55.36 1.52
CA GLY A 122 -24.02 56.43 0.74
C GLY A 122 -24.19 56.18 -0.79
N VAL A 123 -25.15 55.36 -1.30
CA VAL A 123 -26.51 55.64 -1.87
C VAL A 123 -26.60 56.43 -3.22
N HIS A 124 -27.13 55.81 -4.31
CA HIS A 124 -28.32 56.20 -5.16
C HIS A 124 -28.43 55.38 -6.50
N TYR A 125 -29.61 54.83 -6.87
CA TYR A 125 -29.94 54.15 -8.17
C TYR A 125 -30.81 55.07 -9.11
N PRO A 126 -31.01 54.76 -10.42
CA PRO A 126 -32.26 54.07 -10.85
C PRO A 126 -32.24 53.20 -12.17
N ARG A 127 -33.07 52.13 -12.10
CA ARG A 127 -33.78 51.25 -13.08
C ARG A 127 -33.75 51.58 -14.60
N PRO A 128 -33.59 50.56 -15.50
CA PRO A 128 -34.67 50.29 -16.47
C PRO A 128 -34.81 48.82 -17.01
N THR A 129 -35.98 48.60 -17.63
CA THR A 129 -36.30 47.74 -18.79
C THR A 129 -36.40 46.21 -18.66
N THR A 130 -37.61 45.74 -18.99
CA THR A 130 -38.26 44.45 -18.76
C THR A 130 -37.77 43.25 -19.59
N ALA A 131 -36.65 43.37 -20.32
CA ALA A 131 -36.07 42.26 -21.10
C ALA A 131 -34.89 41.57 -20.38
N LYS A 132 -34.24 42.24 -19.43
CA LYS A 132 -33.14 41.67 -18.64
C LYS A 132 -33.60 40.66 -17.59
N THR A 133 -34.87 40.71 -17.20
CA THR A 133 -35.45 39.92 -16.11
C THR A 133 -35.43 38.40 -16.33
N GLU A 134 -35.41 37.91 -17.57
CA GLU A 134 -35.40 36.46 -17.83
C GLU A 134 -34.00 35.85 -17.74
N LYS A 135 -32.98 36.51 -18.28
CA LYS A 135 -31.58 36.01 -18.20
C LYS A 135 -31.08 36.03 -16.75
N SER A 136 -31.38 37.10 -16.00
CA SER A 136 -31.01 37.21 -14.59
C SER A 136 -31.68 36.14 -13.70
N ARG A 137 -32.90 35.71 -14.04
CA ARG A 137 -33.58 34.60 -13.32
C ARG A 137 -32.84 33.27 -13.52
N ASN A 138 -32.45 32.95 -14.75
CA ASN A 138 -31.74 31.72 -15.07
C ASN A 138 -30.34 31.67 -14.42
N LEU A 139 -29.62 32.79 -14.38
CA LEU A 139 -28.30 32.88 -13.72
C LEU A 139 -28.42 32.70 -12.20
N ARG A 140 -29.41 33.38 -11.59
CA ARG A 140 -29.68 33.31 -10.15
C ARG A 140 -29.98 31.88 -9.69
N GLU A 141 -30.79 31.16 -10.44
CA GLU A 141 -31.14 29.77 -10.13
C GLU A 141 -29.92 28.84 -10.18
N LYS A 142 -29.08 28.94 -11.23
CA LYS A 142 -27.82 28.18 -11.34
C LYS A 142 -26.83 28.49 -10.20
N LEU A 143 -26.75 29.75 -9.76
CA LEU A 143 -25.86 30.13 -8.67
C LEU A 143 -26.33 29.58 -7.32
N ILE A 144 -27.65 29.59 -7.09
CA ILE A 144 -28.26 29.00 -5.90
C ILE A 144 -28.00 27.50 -5.86
N GLU A 145 -28.18 26.78 -6.97
CA GLU A 145 -27.86 25.35 -7.06
C GLU A 145 -26.38 25.07 -6.77
N PHE A 146 -25.47 25.87 -7.33
CA PHE A 146 -24.04 25.72 -7.09
C PHE A 146 -23.66 25.94 -5.62
N TYR A 147 -24.15 27.03 -5.00
CA TYR A 147 -23.84 27.29 -3.59
C TYR A 147 -24.54 26.30 -2.64
N GLN A 148 -25.71 25.77 -3.00
CA GLN A 148 -26.33 24.68 -2.22
C GLN A 148 -25.44 23.43 -2.17
N GLN A 149 -24.68 23.15 -3.23
CA GLN A 149 -23.79 21.99 -3.34
C GLN A 149 -22.45 22.18 -2.62
N TYR A 150 -21.77 23.33 -2.79
CA TYR A 150 -20.40 23.53 -2.28
C TYR A 150 -20.33 24.39 -1.02
N ASN A 151 -21.22 25.37 -0.84
CA ASN A 151 -21.19 26.28 0.31
C ASN A 151 -22.54 26.96 0.59
N LYS A 152 -23.35 26.34 1.47
CA LYS A 152 -24.70 26.81 1.83
C LYS A 152 -24.73 28.23 2.42
N SER A 153 -23.64 28.72 2.99
CA SER A 153 -23.61 30.05 3.62
C SER A 153 -23.60 31.21 2.61
N MET A 154 -23.31 30.95 1.34
CA MET A 154 -23.22 31.97 0.29
C MET A 154 -24.56 32.24 -0.42
N VAL A 155 -25.58 31.40 -0.18
CA VAL A 155 -26.92 31.53 -0.79
C VAL A 155 -27.57 32.93 -0.58
N PRO A 156 -27.44 33.59 0.59
CA PRO A 156 -28.00 34.94 0.79
C PRO A 156 -27.33 36.04 -0.07
N PHE A 157 -26.08 35.84 -0.47
CA PHE A 157 -25.27 36.85 -1.18
C PHE A 157 -25.33 36.68 -2.71
N VAL A 158 -26.18 35.79 -3.23
CA VAL A 158 -26.30 35.51 -4.66
C VAL A 158 -26.55 36.76 -5.48
N ASP A 159 -27.43 37.65 -5.02
CA ASP A 159 -27.79 38.87 -5.76
C ASP A 159 -26.61 39.86 -5.83
N GLU A 160 -25.76 39.92 -4.79
CA GLU A 160 -24.54 40.74 -4.75
C GLU A 160 -23.44 40.17 -5.67
N VAL A 161 -23.32 38.83 -5.72
CA VAL A 161 -22.39 38.17 -6.66
C VAL A 161 -22.82 38.45 -8.11
N ILE A 162 -24.11 38.46 -8.42
CA ILE A 162 -24.60 38.78 -9.76
C ILE A 162 -24.32 40.25 -10.12
N GLU A 163 -24.51 41.20 -9.20
CA GLU A 163 -24.18 42.61 -9.44
C GLU A 163 -22.68 42.85 -9.67
N ASN A 164 -21.82 42.13 -8.96
CA ASN A 164 -20.37 42.26 -9.09
C ASN A 164 -19.83 41.71 -10.43
N TYR A 165 -20.48 40.68 -10.98
CA TYR A 165 -20.06 40.03 -12.22
C TYR A 165 -20.93 40.49 -13.40
N ASN A 166 -20.80 41.79 -13.76
CA ASN A 166 -21.44 42.48 -14.90
C ASN A 166 -21.49 41.65 -16.20
N ASP A 167 -22.53 40.84 -16.39
CA ASP A 167 -22.77 40.01 -17.58
C ASP A 167 -21.64 39.00 -17.93
N ASN A 168 -20.77 38.63 -16.97
CA ASN A 168 -19.62 37.74 -17.20
C ASN A 168 -19.78 36.37 -16.49
N GLU A 169 -20.89 35.69 -16.82
CA GLU A 169 -21.35 34.45 -16.16
C GLU A 169 -20.32 33.31 -16.22
N VAL A 170 -19.64 33.16 -17.36
CA VAL A 170 -18.72 32.04 -17.61
C VAL A 170 -17.50 32.11 -16.68
N HIS A 171 -16.88 33.29 -16.60
CA HIS A 171 -15.71 33.49 -15.73
C HIS A 171 -16.06 33.33 -14.24
N MET A 172 -17.21 33.84 -13.82
CA MET A 172 -17.68 33.67 -12.44
C MET A 172 -17.81 32.18 -12.05
N PHE A 173 -18.40 31.34 -12.92
CA PHE A 173 -18.49 29.89 -12.65
C PHE A 173 -17.14 29.16 -12.76
N GLU A 174 -16.24 29.60 -13.64
CA GLU A 174 -14.88 29.04 -13.72
C GLU A 174 -14.09 29.33 -12.45
N ASP A 175 -14.14 30.56 -11.94
CA ASP A 175 -13.49 30.96 -10.70
C ASP A 175 -14.07 30.22 -9.50
N LEU A 176 -15.40 30.12 -9.42
CA LEU A 176 -16.08 29.35 -8.37
C LEU A 176 -15.71 27.87 -8.42
N LYS A 177 -15.68 27.25 -9.61
CA LYS A 177 -15.21 25.87 -9.76
C LYS A 177 -13.75 25.72 -9.35
N ARG A 178 -12.90 26.71 -9.65
CA ARG A 178 -11.49 26.67 -9.29
C ARG A 178 -11.28 26.82 -7.78
N GLN A 179 -12.14 27.58 -7.10
CA GLN A 179 -12.07 27.80 -5.66
C GLN A 179 -12.61 26.63 -4.84
N TYR A 180 -13.64 25.94 -5.32
CA TYR A 180 -14.31 24.85 -4.59
C TYR A 180 -13.95 23.44 -5.08
N LYS A 181 -13.00 23.31 -6.03
CA LYS A 181 -12.48 22.01 -6.47
C LYS A 181 -11.25 21.62 -5.65
N ASP A 182 -11.53 20.84 -4.60
CA ASP A 182 -10.66 20.00 -3.77
C ASP A 182 -9.16 20.39 -3.65
N PRO A 183 -8.75 20.98 -2.52
CA PRO A 183 -7.37 20.93 -2.05
C PRO A 183 -7.17 19.68 -1.18
N MET A 184 -7.25 18.47 -1.75
CA MET A 184 -7.07 17.25 -0.94
C MET A 184 -6.37 16.07 -1.64
N ASP A 185 -5.39 16.31 -2.51
CA ASP A 185 -4.55 15.23 -3.07
C ASP A 185 -3.15 15.70 -3.50
N LEU A 186 -2.34 16.22 -2.56
CA LEU A 186 -0.88 16.35 -2.75
C LEU A 186 -0.15 16.05 -1.42
N VAL A 187 -0.07 14.77 -1.07
CA VAL A 187 0.92 14.27 -0.10
C VAL A 187 2.02 13.57 -0.90
N LEU A 188 3.17 14.23 -1.04
CA LEU A 188 4.43 13.60 -1.44
C LEU A 188 5.44 13.71 -0.29
N PRO A 189 6.24 12.65 -0.05
CA PRO A 189 6.92 12.43 1.21
C PRO A 189 8.14 13.33 1.35
N VAL A 190 8.10 14.24 2.33
CA VAL A 190 9.25 15.09 2.69
C VAL A 190 10.16 14.31 3.63
N SER A 191 11.35 13.98 3.14
CA SER A 191 12.49 13.59 3.98
C SER A 191 12.82 14.74 4.93
N SER A 192 13.00 14.41 6.21
CA SER A 192 13.01 15.29 7.39
C SER A 192 14.19 16.27 7.51
N SER A 193 14.83 16.65 6.40
CA SER A 193 15.92 17.62 6.32
C SER A 193 15.58 18.89 5.54
N SER A 194 14.34 19.02 5.04
CA SER A 194 13.88 20.15 4.22
C SER A 194 12.93 21.11 4.96
N LEU A 195 12.66 20.95 6.25
CA LEU A 195 11.73 21.85 6.97
C LEU A 195 12.31 23.26 7.13
N GLU A 196 13.61 23.38 7.38
CA GLU A 196 14.31 24.66 7.45
C GLU A 196 14.45 25.30 6.07
N ASP A 197 14.70 24.49 5.03
CA ASP A 197 14.68 24.96 3.65
C ASP A 197 13.27 25.38 3.20
N LEU A 198 12.22 24.66 3.62
CA LEU A 198 10.83 25.00 3.33
C LEU A 198 10.40 26.24 4.10
N ASN A 199 10.76 26.38 5.38
CA ASN A 199 10.51 27.59 6.15
C ASN A 199 11.31 28.77 5.60
N ALA A 200 12.54 28.55 5.12
CA ALA A 200 13.33 29.57 4.44
C ALA A 200 12.70 29.94 3.09
N VAL A 201 12.18 28.98 2.33
CA VAL A 201 11.46 29.22 1.07
C VAL A 201 10.13 29.92 1.33
N MET A 202 9.34 29.51 2.33
CA MET A 202 8.10 30.17 2.73
C MET A 202 8.37 31.58 3.22
N LYS A 203 9.42 31.78 4.03
CA LYS A 203 9.83 33.12 4.48
C LYS A 203 10.29 33.98 3.30
N ARG A 204 11.11 33.44 2.39
CA ARG A 204 11.50 34.13 1.14
C ARG A 204 10.30 34.46 0.26
N LEU A 205 9.31 33.56 0.15
CA LEU A 205 8.08 33.79 -0.59
C LEU A 205 7.18 34.82 0.10
N SER A 206 7.12 34.81 1.42
CA SER A 206 6.38 35.79 2.23
C SER A 206 7.03 37.16 2.11
N ASP A 207 8.35 37.26 2.29
CA ASP A 207 9.13 38.50 2.10
C ASP A 207 9.05 38.96 0.63
N ALA A 208 9.05 38.06 -0.35
CA ALA A 208 8.85 38.37 -1.76
C ALA A 208 7.42 38.87 -2.05
N LEU A 209 6.40 38.30 -1.42
CA LEU A 209 5.03 38.76 -1.54
C LEU A 209 4.84 40.10 -0.84
N GLU A 210 5.45 40.32 0.32
CA GLU A 210 5.41 41.57 1.05
C GLU A 210 6.15 42.68 0.29
N THR A 211 7.31 42.38 -0.29
CA THR A 211 8.01 43.32 -1.19
C THR A 211 7.22 43.59 -2.46
N LYS A 212 6.61 42.58 -3.10
CA LYS A 212 5.74 42.79 -4.28
C LYS A 212 4.46 43.56 -3.95
N THR A 213 3.88 43.36 -2.78
CA THR A 213 2.72 44.14 -2.33
C THR A 213 3.10 45.57 -1.97
N ALA A 214 4.27 45.80 -1.36
CA ALA A 214 4.82 47.13 -1.13
C ALA A 214 5.16 47.86 -2.44
N GLU A 215 5.78 47.17 -3.41
CA GLU A 215 6.04 47.69 -4.76
C GLU A 215 4.75 48.06 -5.48
N THR A 216 3.72 47.21 -5.43
CA THR A 216 2.42 47.52 -6.07
C THR A 216 1.69 48.67 -5.38
N LEU A 217 1.77 48.80 -4.05
CA LEU A 217 1.25 49.95 -3.32
C LEU A 217 2.04 51.24 -3.63
N ALA A 218 3.37 51.16 -3.76
CA ALA A 218 4.21 52.28 -4.17
C ALA A 218 3.87 52.72 -5.60
N LEU A 219 3.80 51.78 -6.56
CA LEU A 219 3.38 52.06 -7.93
C LEU A 219 1.95 52.61 -8.00
N LYS A 220 1.04 52.18 -7.11
CA LYS A 220 -0.32 52.74 -7.03
C LYS A 220 -0.30 54.18 -6.51
N LYS A 221 0.52 54.48 -5.49
CA LYS A 221 0.71 55.86 -4.98
C LYS A 221 1.38 56.75 -6.03
N ASP A 222 2.39 56.26 -6.72
CA ASP A 222 3.06 56.98 -7.81
C ASP A 222 2.11 57.22 -8.98
N LYS A 223 1.28 56.23 -9.34
CA LYS A 223 0.20 56.40 -10.32
C LYS A 223 -0.80 57.46 -9.87
N GLU A 224 -1.20 57.47 -8.60
CA GLU A 224 -2.12 58.48 -8.06
C GLU A 224 -1.48 59.88 -8.01
N HIS A 225 -0.18 59.96 -7.70
CA HIS A 225 0.61 61.20 -7.76
C HIS A 225 0.68 61.71 -9.20
N LEU A 226 1.02 60.86 -10.16
CA LEU A 226 1.06 61.19 -11.59
C LEU A 226 -0.32 61.62 -12.10
N VAL A 227 -1.40 60.99 -11.66
CA VAL A 227 -2.77 61.41 -12.01
C VAL A 227 -3.07 62.79 -11.40
N LYS A 228 -2.72 63.05 -10.14
CA LYS A 228 -2.89 64.37 -9.51
C LYS A 228 -2.07 65.44 -10.23
N GLU A 229 -0.81 65.15 -10.53
CA GLU A 229 0.08 66.04 -11.26
C GLU A 229 -0.43 66.32 -12.68
N LEU A 230 -0.94 65.30 -13.38
CA LEU A 230 -1.55 65.44 -14.71
C LEU A 230 -2.85 66.24 -14.67
N THR A 231 -3.69 66.05 -13.65
CA THR A 231 -4.89 66.90 -13.46
C THR A 231 -4.53 68.34 -13.09
N ALA A 232 -3.47 68.56 -12.31
CA ALA A 232 -2.98 69.90 -11.99
C ALA A 232 -2.38 70.59 -13.23
N ALA A 233 -1.60 69.86 -14.03
CA ALA A 233 -1.06 70.32 -15.31
C ALA A 233 -2.19 70.64 -16.31
N ASN A 234 -3.23 69.81 -16.40
CA ASN A 234 -4.40 70.08 -17.24
C ASN A 234 -5.17 71.32 -16.76
N LYS A 235 -5.37 71.51 -15.44
CA LYS A 235 -5.98 72.74 -14.90
C LYS A 235 -5.13 73.97 -15.20
N LEU A 236 -3.80 73.86 -15.09
CA LEU A 236 -2.87 74.92 -15.50
C LEU A 236 -2.97 75.20 -16.99
N LEU A 237 -3.07 74.17 -17.83
CA LEU A 237 -3.26 74.30 -19.28
C LEU A 237 -4.60 74.97 -19.63
N GLU A 238 -5.69 74.59 -18.96
CA GLU A 238 -6.99 75.24 -19.12
C GLU A 238 -6.95 76.70 -18.66
N ALA A 239 -6.28 76.99 -17.54
CA ALA A 239 -6.09 78.35 -17.05
C ALA A 239 -5.22 79.19 -18.00
N THR A 240 -4.15 78.63 -18.58
CA THR A 240 -3.34 79.32 -19.58
C THR A 240 -4.10 79.52 -20.88
N GLN A 241 -4.92 78.55 -21.33
CA GLN A 241 -5.81 78.72 -22.49
C GLN A 241 -6.89 79.78 -22.24
N LEU A 242 -7.46 79.86 -21.04
CA LEU A 242 -8.46 80.86 -20.69
C LEU A 242 -7.82 82.25 -20.58
N ASN A 243 -6.61 82.35 -20.01
CA ASN A 243 -5.83 83.57 -20.01
C ASN A 243 -5.41 83.98 -21.43
N GLU A 244 -5.04 83.02 -22.29
CA GLU A 244 -4.75 83.27 -23.71
C GLU A 244 -5.99 83.78 -24.45
N LYS A 245 -7.17 83.20 -24.18
CA LYS A 245 -8.45 83.71 -24.71
C LYS A 245 -8.74 85.12 -24.19
N HIS A 246 -8.52 85.39 -22.91
CA HIS A 246 -8.70 86.71 -22.31
C HIS A 246 -7.75 87.74 -22.92
N LEU A 247 -6.47 87.40 -23.06
CA LEU A 247 -5.44 88.21 -23.72
C LEU A 247 -5.80 88.43 -25.20
N LYS A 248 -6.30 87.42 -25.93
CA LYS A 248 -6.79 87.58 -27.30
C LYS A 248 -7.98 88.55 -27.37
N THR A 249 -8.94 88.47 -26.45
CA THR A 249 -10.07 89.41 -26.37
C THR A 249 -9.61 90.83 -26.03
N GLN A 250 -8.72 90.99 -25.04
CA GLN A 250 -8.11 92.28 -24.71
C GLN A 250 -7.32 92.86 -25.88
N LEU A 251 -6.58 92.03 -26.62
CA LEU A 251 -5.79 92.45 -27.78
C LEU A 251 -6.72 92.87 -28.95
N LEU A 252 -7.87 92.23 -29.11
CA LEU A 252 -8.89 92.63 -30.08
C LEU A 252 -9.52 93.98 -29.69
N ALA A 253 -9.87 94.17 -28.42
CA ALA A 253 -10.38 95.43 -27.88
C ALA A 253 -9.33 96.57 -27.97
N ALA A 254 -8.06 96.28 -27.66
CA ALA A 254 -6.96 97.23 -27.81
C ALA A 254 -6.68 97.55 -29.29
N LYS A 255 -6.79 96.58 -30.20
CA LYS A 255 -6.72 96.81 -31.66
C LYS A 255 -7.87 97.69 -32.16
N GLU A 256 -9.07 97.56 -31.59
CA GLU A 256 -10.21 98.44 -31.89
C GLU A 256 -9.98 99.85 -31.35
N GLN A 257 -9.38 100.00 -30.16
CA GLN A 257 -8.97 101.30 -29.61
C GLN A 257 -7.85 101.95 -30.44
N LEU A 258 -6.87 101.17 -30.89
CA LEU A 258 -5.76 101.63 -31.73
C LEU A 258 -6.18 101.95 -33.17
N ARG A 259 -7.33 101.46 -33.64
CA ARG A 259 -7.92 101.89 -34.93
C ARG A 259 -8.37 103.36 -34.90
N GLY A 260 -8.43 104.00 -33.72
CA GLY A 260 -8.75 105.41 -33.52
C GLY A 260 -7.56 106.34 -33.20
N CYS A 261 -6.34 105.82 -33.00
CA CYS A 261 -5.21 106.62 -32.52
C CYS A 261 -3.95 106.44 -33.40
N HIS A 262 -3.71 107.38 -34.30
CA HIS A 262 -2.47 107.49 -35.06
C HIS A 262 -1.37 108.16 -34.20
N GLY A 263 -0.43 107.36 -33.66
CA GLY A 263 0.74 107.84 -32.92
C GLY A 263 1.95 106.91 -33.08
N SER A 264 3.06 107.45 -33.58
CA SER A 264 4.21 106.77 -34.20
C SER A 264 5.13 105.92 -33.29
N ALA A 265 4.93 105.85 -31.96
CA ALA A 265 5.91 105.27 -31.04
C ALA A 265 5.57 103.88 -30.48
N GLU A 266 4.29 103.51 -30.35
CA GLU A 266 3.88 102.20 -29.82
C GLU A 266 4.07 101.05 -30.84
N LEU A 267 4.05 101.37 -32.14
CA LEU A 267 4.25 100.40 -33.21
C LEU A 267 5.65 99.79 -33.22
N GLU A 268 6.69 100.55 -32.84
CA GLU A 268 8.07 100.05 -32.85
C GLU A 268 8.33 99.05 -31.72
N VAL A 269 7.85 99.35 -30.50
CA VAL A 269 7.97 98.44 -29.35
C VAL A 269 7.19 97.14 -29.61
N LYS A 270 5.99 97.24 -30.18
CA LYS A 270 5.18 96.07 -30.54
C LYS A 270 5.81 95.25 -31.67
N ASN A 271 6.48 95.88 -32.64
CA ASN A 271 7.21 95.13 -33.67
C ASN A 271 8.42 94.37 -33.09
N ALA A 272 9.15 94.97 -32.15
CA ALA A 272 10.26 94.29 -31.47
C ALA A 272 9.77 93.06 -30.67
N GLU A 273 8.62 93.17 -29.98
CA GLU A 273 7.98 92.07 -29.26
C GLU A 273 7.58 90.91 -30.19
N VAL A 274 7.03 91.22 -31.37
CA VAL A 274 6.67 90.20 -32.38
C VAL A 274 7.91 89.49 -32.92
N VAL A 275 9.01 90.20 -33.17
CA VAL A 275 10.27 89.60 -33.65
C VAL A 275 10.86 88.64 -32.59
N ALA A 276 10.80 89.00 -31.31
CA ALA A 276 11.24 88.11 -30.23
C ALA A 276 10.41 86.82 -30.16
N LEU A 277 9.08 86.93 -30.19
CA LEU A 277 8.17 85.78 -30.18
C LEU A 277 8.33 84.88 -31.41
N GLN A 278 8.65 85.46 -32.57
CA GLN A 278 8.94 84.70 -33.79
C GLN A 278 10.19 83.84 -33.62
N LYS A 279 11.25 84.39 -32.99
CA LYS A 279 12.49 83.66 -32.70
C LYS A 279 12.26 82.53 -31.69
N ASP A 280 11.47 82.78 -30.65
CA ASP A 280 11.12 81.75 -29.66
C ASP A 280 10.27 80.64 -30.27
N LYS A 281 9.33 80.99 -31.16
CA LYS A 281 8.57 80.01 -31.95
C LYS A 281 9.48 79.13 -32.81
N GLU A 282 10.48 79.72 -33.48
CA GLU A 282 11.45 78.96 -34.27
C GLU A 282 12.32 78.03 -33.41
N ASN A 283 12.71 78.47 -32.21
CA ASN A 283 13.46 77.63 -31.27
C ASN A 283 12.61 76.45 -30.75
N LEU A 284 11.37 76.72 -30.33
CA LEU A 284 10.42 75.68 -29.90
C LEU A 284 10.13 74.68 -31.02
N ALA A 285 10.03 75.14 -32.27
CA ALA A 285 9.83 74.24 -33.42
C ALA A 285 11.03 73.29 -33.62
N LYS A 286 12.27 73.76 -33.38
CA LYS A 286 13.48 72.92 -33.43
C LYS A 286 13.52 71.91 -32.28
N GLU A 287 13.16 72.33 -31.07
CA GLU A 287 13.07 71.42 -29.91
C GLU A 287 11.99 70.36 -30.11
N LEU A 288 10.82 70.73 -30.65
CA LEU A 288 9.77 69.78 -31.03
C LEU A 288 10.22 68.79 -32.11
N ALA A 289 10.97 69.26 -33.12
CA ALA A 289 11.53 68.37 -34.14
C ALA A 289 12.54 67.38 -33.55
N MET A 290 13.40 67.82 -32.62
CA MET A 290 14.38 66.96 -31.95
C MET A 290 13.71 65.93 -31.03
N THR A 291 12.70 66.35 -30.26
CA THR A 291 11.95 65.46 -29.36
C THR A 291 11.12 64.43 -30.12
N ASN A 292 10.50 64.80 -31.24
CA ASN A 292 9.80 63.85 -32.12
C ASN A 292 10.75 62.81 -32.70
N LYS A 293 11.95 63.22 -33.17
CA LYS A 293 12.96 62.28 -33.66
C LYS A 293 13.43 61.30 -32.58
N LEU A 294 13.61 61.78 -31.35
CA LEU A 294 13.93 60.92 -30.20
C LEU A 294 12.78 59.97 -29.87
N LEU A 295 11.53 60.43 -29.90
CA LEU A 295 10.34 59.62 -29.68
C LEU A 295 10.22 58.50 -30.73
N GLU A 296 10.40 58.80 -32.01
CA GLU A 296 10.42 57.80 -33.09
C GLU A 296 11.51 56.74 -32.84
N SER A 297 12.73 57.15 -32.49
CA SER A 297 13.82 56.21 -32.17
C SER A 297 13.52 55.34 -30.94
N SER A 298 12.76 55.87 -29.97
CA SER A 298 12.31 55.12 -28.79
C SER A 298 11.22 54.11 -29.15
N GLN A 299 10.28 54.50 -30.02
CA GLN A 299 9.20 53.62 -30.51
C GLN A 299 9.75 52.45 -31.36
N GLU A 300 10.79 52.67 -32.15
CA GLU A 300 11.48 51.61 -32.90
C GLU A 300 12.16 50.59 -31.96
N LYS A 301 12.86 51.08 -30.93
CA LYS A 301 13.44 50.22 -29.89
C LYS A 301 12.37 49.43 -29.14
N GLU A 302 11.24 50.07 -28.82
CA GLU A 302 10.10 49.39 -28.17
C GLU A 302 9.53 48.28 -29.06
N LYS A 303 9.35 48.54 -30.37
CA LYS A 303 8.91 47.52 -31.33
C LYS A 303 9.89 46.34 -31.39
N LEU A 304 11.20 46.61 -31.44
CA LEU A 304 12.23 45.58 -31.44
C LEU A 304 12.17 44.70 -30.18
N LEU A 305 12.04 45.34 -29.00
CA LEU A 305 11.95 44.62 -27.72
C LEU A 305 10.65 43.80 -27.63
N ARG A 306 9.52 44.32 -28.13
CA ARG A 306 8.25 43.57 -28.21
C ARG A 306 8.38 42.33 -29.11
N SER A 307 9.03 42.45 -30.26
CA SER A 307 9.29 41.30 -31.14
C SER A 307 10.21 40.27 -30.50
N GLN A 308 11.26 40.70 -29.78
CA GLN A 308 12.14 39.80 -29.04
C GLN A 308 11.40 39.08 -27.91
N LEU A 309 10.54 39.79 -27.16
CA LEU A 309 9.75 39.24 -26.08
C LEU A 309 8.79 38.14 -26.59
N LEU A 310 8.06 38.40 -27.67
CA LEU A 310 7.19 37.41 -28.29
C LEU A 310 7.95 36.15 -28.74
N ALA A 311 9.15 36.32 -29.33
CA ALA A 311 10.00 35.19 -29.71
C ALA A 311 10.46 34.37 -28.48
N THR A 312 10.81 35.03 -27.38
CA THR A 312 11.17 34.33 -26.13
C THR A 312 9.98 33.61 -25.49
N GLU A 313 8.77 34.17 -25.53
CA GLU A 313 7.55 33.53 -25.03
C GLU A 313 7.18 32.27 -25.82
N GLU A 314 7.41 32.27 -27.14
CA GLU A 314 7.19 31.08 -27.98
C GLU A 314 8.19 29.96 -27.66
N ILE A 315 9.46 30.31 -27.42
CA ILE A 315 10.48 29.36 -26.96
C ILE A 315 10.12 28.79 -25.58
N LEU A 316 9.64 29.62 -24.66
CA LEU A 316 9.21 29.14 -23.33
C LEU A 316 8.00 28.22 -23.42
N ARG A 317 6.99 28.56 -24.24
CA ARG A 317 5.81 27.70 -24.47
C ARG A 317 6.19 26.33 -25.03
N SER A 318 7.07 26.27 -26.02
CA SER A 318 7.54 24.99 -26.57
C SER A 318 8.36 24.18 -25.55
N ARG A 319 9.16 24.84 -24.72
CA ARG A 319 9.91 24.19 -23.64
C ARG A 319 9.00 23.64 -22.54
N GLU A 320 7.95 24.35 -22.16
CA GLU A 320 6.93 23.89 -21.22
C GLU A 320 6.19 22.66 -21.75
N GLU A 321 5.89 22.61 -23.04
CA GLU A 321 5.29 21.43 -23.68
C GLU A 321 6.20 20.21 -23.62
N ILE A 322 7.51 20.37 -23.87
CA ILE A 322 8.50 19.29 -23.74
C ILE A 322 8.56 18.79 -22.29
N PHE A 323 8.63 19.68 -21.31
CA PHE A 323 8.63 19.27 -19.89
C PHE A 323 7.35 18.53 -19.47
N SER A 324 6.20 18.96 -19.98
CA SER A 324 4.91 18.29 -19.75
C SER A 324 4.89 16.89 -20.38
N ASN A 325 5.44 16.74 -21.59
CA ASN A 325 5.57 15.45 -22.25
C ASN A 325 6.56 14.52 -21.54
N ASP A 326 7.70 15.04 -21.08
CA ASP A 326 8.69 14.29 -20.29
C ASP A 326 8.12 13.84 -18.93
N ALA A 327 7.31 14.68 -18.28
CA ALA A 327 6.60 14.29 -17.06
C ALA A 327 5.61 13.14 -17.32
N ARG A 328 4.77 13.25 -18.35
CA ARG A 328 3.85 12.17 -18.75
C ARG A 328 4.57 10.89 -19.13
N GLN A 329 5.74 10.99 -19.75
CA GLN A 329 6.55 9.83 -20.12
C GLN A 329 7.11 9.13 -18.87
N ARG A 330 7.64 9.89 -17.91
CA ARG A 330 8.08 9.35 -16.60
C ARG A 330 6.95 8.65 -15.86
N ASP A 331 5.75 9.23 -15.84
CA ASP A 331 4.60 8.59 -15.20
C ASP A 331 4.23 7.25 -15.87
N LYS A 332 4.26 7.20 -17.22
CA LYS A 332 4.04 5.95 -17.97
C LYS A 332 5.11 4.90 -17.67
N GLU A 333 6.37 5.32 -17.57
CA GLU A 333 7.49 4.43 -17.24
C GLU A 333 7.37 3.91 -15.80
N GLN A 334 7.02 4.77 -14.85
CA GLN A 334 6.79 4.38 -13.46
C GLN A 334 5.64 3.37 -13.33
N ILE A 335 4.54 3.57 -14.06
CA ILE A 335 3.42 2.61 -14.08
C ILE A 335 3.88 1.24 -14.63
N ARG A 336 4.68 1.23 -15.71
CA ARG A 336 5.24 -0.02 -16.26
C ARG A 336 6.19 -0.69 -15.27
N GLU A 337 7.08 0.07 -14.62
CA GLU A 337 8.00 -0.44 -13.61
C GLU A 337 7.24 -1.06 -12.43
N ASN A 338 6.23 -0.37 -11.91
CA ASN A 338 5.38 -0.89 -10.83
C ASN A 338 4.66 -2.19 -11.24
N SER A 339 4.18 -2.27 -12.49
CA SER A 339 3.55 -3.49 -13.03
C SER A 339 4.53 -4.66 -13.10
N LEU A 340 5.75 -4.42 -13.61
CA LEU A 340 6.81 -5.44 -13.68
C LEU A 340 7.28 -5.85 -12.28
N GLN A 341 7.37 -4.91 -11.34
CA GLN A 341 7.71 -5.19 -9.95
C GLN A 341 6.65 -6.07 -9.27
N ALA A 342 5.36 -5.84 -9.56
CA ALA A 342 4.28 -6.70 -9.09
C ALA A 342 4.38 -8.11 -9.67
N GLU A 343 4.63 -8.26 -10.97
CA GLU A 343 4.84 -9.55 -11.64
C GLU A 343 6.05 -10.31 -11.05
N LEU A 344 7.18 -9.63 -10.87
CA LEU A 344 8.38 -10.19 -10.22
C LEU A 344 8.10 -10.64 -8.78
N SER A 345 7.27 -9.90 -8.04
CA SER A 345 6.86 -10.27 -6.69
C SER A 345 5.99 -11.54 -6.68
N SER A 346 5.11 -11.71 -7.68
CA SER A 346 4.30 -12.92 -7.86
C SER A 346 5.18 -14.12 -8.19
N LEU A 347 6.05 -14.00 -9.20
CA LEU A 347 6.98 -15.04 -9.60
C LEU A 347 7.93 -15.44 -8.45
N ARG A 348 8.38 -14.47 -7.63
CA ARG A 348 9.19 -14.75 -6.44
C ARG A 348 8.43 -15.60 -5.42
N LYS A 349 7.15 -15.33 -5.20
CA LYS A 349 6.28 -16.14 -4.31
C LYS A 349 6.09 -17.55 -4.87
N GLU A 350 5.81 -17.69 -6.16
CA GLU A 350 5.68 -19.00 -6.83
C GLU A 350 6.95 -19.83 -6.73
N CYS A 351 8.12 -19.24 -7.02
CA CYS A 351 9.41 -19.89 -6.86
C CYS A 351 9.68 -20.30 -5.40
N SER A 352 9.23 -19.50 -4.41
CA SER A 352 9.36 -19.88 -2.99
C SER A 352 8.47 -21.07 -2.61
N GLY A 353 7.25 -21.14 -3.17
CA GLY A 353 6.35 -22.28 -3.01
C GLY A 353 6.92 -23.55 -3.64
N LEU A 354 7.41 -23.46 -4.88
CA LEU A 354 8.07 -24.57 -5.57
C LEU A 354 9.31 -25.07 -4.82
N ARG A 355 10.16 -24.16 -4.31
CA ARG A 355 11.32 -24.57 -3.48
C ARG A 355 10.90 -25.34 -2.24
N SER A 356 9.84 -24.92 -1.58
CA SER A 356 9.31 -25.60 -0.38
C SER A 356 8.76 -26.98 -0.72
N SER A 357 8.02 -27.10 -1.83
CA SER A 357 7.50 -28.39 -2.33
C SER A 357 8.61 -29.36 -2.74
N VAL A 358 9.65 -28.86 -3.43
CA VAL A 358 10.83 -29.66 -3.79
C VAL A 358 11.56 -30.13 -2.53
N PHE A 359 11.70 -29.27 -1.52
CA PHE A 359 12.31 -29.64 -0.25
C PHE A 359 11.51 -30.73 0.48
N SER A 360 10.18 -30.60 0.57
CA SER A 360 9.33 -31.63 1.19
C SER A 360 9.38 -32.97 0.44
N SER A 361 9.35 -32.92 -0.90
CA SER A 361 9.49 -34.13 -1.73
C SER A 361 10.87 -34.76 -1.57
N GLY A 362 11.94 -33.97 -1.50
CA GLY A 362 13.29 -34.45 -1.21
C GLY A 362 13.41 -35.11 0.17
N ASN A 363 12.74 -34.58 1.19
CA ASN A 363 12.69 -35.21 2.51
C ASN A 363 11.93 -36.55 2.46
N ARG A 364 10.80 -36.60 1.74
CA ARG A 364 10.03 -37.85 1.57
C ARG A 364 10.82 -38.92 0.83
N ILE A 365 11.59 -38.54 -0.20
CA ILE A 365 12.48 -39.46 -0.91
C ILE A 365 13.52 -40.05 0.04
N ARG A 366 14.19 -39.24 0.86
CA ARG A 366 15.18 -39.75 1.84
C ARG A 366 14.55 -40.71 2.85
N VAL A 367 13.34 -40.43 3.33
CA VAL A 367 12.60 -41.34 4.23
C VAL A 367 12.31 -42.67 3.53
N LEU A 368 11.79 -42.62 2.28
CA LEU A 368 11.49 -43.81 1.49
C LEU A 368 12.76 -44.63 1.16
N GLU A 369 13.90 -43.98 0.97
CA GLU A 369 15.19 -44.65 0.77
C GLU A 369 15.64 -45.44 2.01
N VAL A 370 15.46 -44.86 3.21
CA VAL A 370 15.74 -45.55 4.48
C VAL A 370 14.77 -46.70 4.71
N GLU A 371 13.47 -46.48 4.51
CA GLU A 371 12.45 -47.55 4.61
C GLU A 371 12.74 -48.70 3.64
N LYS A 372 13.14 -48.40 2.40
CA LYS A 372 13.56 -49.39 1.41
C LYS A 372 14.76 -50.20 1.90
N GLN A 373 15.78 -49.55 2.47
CA GLN A 373 16.97 -50.24 2.99
C GLN A 373 16.62 -51.17 4.15
N GLN A 374 15.75 -50.73 5.06
CA GLN A 374 15.28 -51.55 6.16
C GLN A 374 14.55 -52.81 5.66
N LEU A 375 13.62 -52.66 4.71
CA LEU A 375 12.91 -53.79 4.12
C LEU A 375 13.84 -54.79 3.41
N LEU A 376 14.91 -54.31 2.78
CA LEU A 376 15.92 -55.19 2.16
C LEU A 376 16.70 -56.00 3.20
N GLU A 377 17.03 -55.43 4.35
CA GLU A 377 17.68 -56.17 5.44
C GLU A 377 16.72 -57.17 6.11
N GLU A 378 15.46 -56.79 6.32
CA GLU A 378 14.42 -57.71 6.81
C GLU A 378 14.21 -58.90 5.87
N LEU A 379 14.26 -58.66 4.55
CA LEU A 379 14.15 -59.71 3.54
C LEU A 379 15.35 -60.66 3.59
N LYS A 380 16.59 -60.15 3.67
CA LYS A 380 17.79 -60.99 3.80
C LYS A 380 17.75 -61.87 5.05
N GLU A 381 17.30 -61.30 6.17
CA GLU A 381 17.17 -62.04 7.42
C GLU A 381 16.07 -63.11 7.33
N ALA A 382 14.95 -62.82 6.66
CA ALA A 382 13.91 -63.80 6.40
C ALA A 382 14.39 -64.95 5.48
N GLU A 383 15.15 -64.64 4.43
CA GLU A 383 15.77 -65.64 3.54
C GLU A 383 16.71 -66.57 4.32
N LYS A 384 17.55 -66.00 5.20
CA LYS A 384 18.44 -66.79 6.07
C LYS A 384 17.65 -67.74 6.97
N ARG A 385 16.57 -67.27 7.62
CA ARG A 385 15.70 -68.12 8.45
C ARG A 385 15.06 -69.26 7.66
N ILE A 386 14.67 -69.02 6.41
CA ILE A 386 14.10 -70.06 5.53
C ILE A 386 15.15 -71.15 5.26
N ILE A 387 16.40 -70.76 4.97
CA ILE A 387 17.50 -71.71 4.76
C ILE A 387 17.75 -72.55 6.03
N ASP A 388 17.84 -71.90 7.19
CA ASP A 388 18.06 -72.58 8.48
C ASP A 388 16.93 -73.58 8.80
N VAL A 389 15.67 -73.20 8.55
CA VAL A 389 14.51 -74.10 8.71
C VAL A 389 14.54 -75.24 7.69
N GLY A 390 14.96 -74.98 6.44
CA GLY A 390 15.15 -76.01 5.41
C GLY A 390 16.18 -77.07 5.80
N ASP A 391 17.30 -76.66 6.39
CA ASP A 391 18.33 -77.55 6.91
C ASP A 391 17.82 -78.38 8.10
N MET A 392 17.07 -77.76 9.01
CA MET A 392 16.43 -78.45 10.13
C MET A 392 15.41 -79.48 9.66
N LEU A 393 14.57 -79.13 8.69
CA LEU A 393 13.59 -80.05 8.11
C LEU A 393 14.28 -81.22 7.40
N SER A 394 15.39 -80.97 6.70
CA SER A 394 16.18 -82.01 6.04
C SER A 394 16.79 -83.00 7.05
N LYS A 395 17.36 -82.49 8.14
CA LYS A 395 17.87 -83.33 9.24
C LYS A 395 16.76 -84.15 9.89
N GLU A 396 15.59 -83.55 10.10
CA GLU A 396 14.45 -84.25 10.70
C GLU A 396 13.86 -85.31 9.75
N HIS A 397 13.78 -85.00 8.45
CA HIS A 397 13.38 -85.97 7.44
C HIS A 397 14.37 -87.14 7.36
N GLN A 398 15.68 -86.89 7.46
CA GLN A 398 16.69 -87.94 7.50
C GLN A 398 16.55 -88.84 8.74
N LYS A 399 16.33 -88.27 9.94
CA LYS A 399 16.04 -89.07 11.14
C LYS A 399 14.79 -89.91 10.98
N ASN A 400 13.71 -89.32 10.46
CA ASN A 400 12.46 -90.03 10.21
C ASN A 400 12.64 -91.19 9.24
N LEU A 401 13.45 -91.01 8.18
CA LEU A 401 13.78 -92.08 7.24
C LEU A 401 14.56 -93.22 7.92
N LEU A 402 15.59 -92.88 8.71
CA LEU A 402 16.38 -93.88 9.46
C LEU A 402 15.52 -94.66 10.47
N LEU A 403 14.61 -93.98 11.17
CA LEU A 403 13.66 -94.62 12.10
C LEU A 403 12.69 -95.56 11.37
N LEU A 404 12.19 -95.17 10.20
CA LEU A 404 11.33 -96.04 9.39
C LEU A 404 12.07 -97.30 8.91
N GLU A 405 13.33 -97.16 8.48
CA GLU A 405 14.18 -98.30 8.13
C GLU A 405 14.41 -99.22 9.34
N GLU A 406 14.69 -98.65 10.52
CA GLU A 406 14.90 -99.41 11.74
C GLU A 406 13.65 -100.15 12.21
N VAL A 407 12.48 -99.48 12.21
CA VAL A 407 11.18 -100.11 12.48
C VAL A 407 10.88 -101.21 11.46
N GLY A 408 11.22 -101.00 10.18
CA GLY A 408 11.11 -102.01 9.13
C GLY A 408 11.97 -103.24 9.42
N ARG A 409 13.23 -103.05 9.81
CA ARG A 409 14.13 -104.15 10.22
C ARG A 409 13.61 -104.90 11.44
N LEU A 410 13.17 -104.18 12.47
CA LEU A 410 12.64 -104.78 13.70
C LEU A 410 11.39 -105.63 13.41
N ARG A 411 10.46 -105.12 12.59
CA ARG A 411 9.27 -105.87 12.15
C ARG A 411 9.60 -107.20 11.45
N LEU A 412 10.70 -107.26 10.70
CA LEU A 412 11.16 -108.50 10.06
C LEU A 412 11.77 -109.48 11.06
N THR A 413 12.42 -109.00 12.12
CA THR A 413 13.05 -109.86 13.13
C THR A 413 12.08 -110.43 14.16
N THR A 414 10.98 -109.73 14.48
CA THR A 414 10.05 -110.10 15.55
C THR A 414 8.94 -111.05 15.10
N GLY A 415 9.12 -111.81 14.01
CA GLY A 415 8.14 -112.77 13.49
C GLY A 415 7.82 -113.98 14.40
N GLY A 416 8.26 -113.97 15.66
CA GLY A 416 7.91 -114.97 16.67
C GLY A 416 6.86 -114.42 17.64
N ALA A 417 5.86 -115.24 17.98
CA ALA A 417 4.82 -114.88 18.95
C ALA A 417 5.45 -114.55 20.32
N LEU A 418 5.64 -113.26 20.61
CA LEU A 418 5.99 -112.78 21.95
C LEU A 418 4.85 -113.15 22.90
N SER A 419 5.19 -113.69 24.07
CA SER A 419 4.19 -113.93 25.11
C SER A 419 3.58 -112.60 25.57
N GLU A 420 2.32 -112.61 25.97
CA GLU A 420 1.59 -111.42 26.45
C GLU A 420 2.32 -110.70 27.60
N ALA A 421 2.98 -111.47 28.48
CA ALA A 421 3.81 -110.93 29.56
C ALA A 421 5.07 -110.21 29.04
N ALA A 422 5.71 -110.71 27.98
CA ALA A 422 6.84 -110.03 27.37
C ALA A 422 6.40 -108.74 26.67
N PHE A 423 5.26 -108.77 25.96
CA PHE A 423 4.70 -107.57 25.30
C PHE A 423 4.36 -106.47 26.31
N THR A 424 3.67 -106.79 27.40
CA THR A 424 3.32 -105.82 28.45
C THR A 424 4.55 -105.25 29.15
N SER A 425 5.58 -106.05 29.41
CA SER A 425 6.87 -105.54 29.93
C SER A 425 7.52 -104.57 28.96
N ILE A 426 7.57 -104.90 27.66
CA ILE A 426 8.15 -104.03 26.63
C ILE A 426 7.36 -102.72 26.50
N VAL A 427 6.03 -102.79 26.49
CA VAL A 427 5.18 -101.58 26.41
C VAL A 427 5.40 -100.70 27.64
N ASN A 428 5.41 -101.25 28.85
CA ASN A 428 5.69 -100.47 30.07
C ASN A 428 7.09 -99.84 30.06
N ASP A 429 8.10 -100.56 29.57
CA ASP A 429 9.46 -100.03 29.43
C ASP A 429 9.52 -98.88 28.41
N ILE A 430 8.80 -99.01 27.29
CA ILE A 430 8.67 -97.97 26.26
C ILE A 430 7.94 -96.75 26.81
N GLU A 431 6.80 -96.94 27.48
CA GLU A 431 6.03 -95.85 28.09
C GLU A 431 6.85 -95.11 29.15
N LYS A 432 7.64 -95.84 29.95
CA LYS A 432 8.58 -95.25 30.90
C LYS A 432 9.66 -94.43 30.20
N GLN A 433 10.29 -94.96 29.15
CA GLN A 433 11.30 -94.22 28.38
C GLN A 433 10.74 -92.95 27.73
N PHE A 434 9.53 -93.01 27.16
CA PHE A 434 8.86 -91.84 26.60
C PHE A 434 8.54 -90.81 27.69
N SER A 435 8.03 -91.25 28.84
CA SER A 435 7.73 -90.37 29.98
C SER A 435 9.00 -89.65 30.46
N GLU A 436 10.10 -90.39 30.65
CA GLU A 436 11.40 -89.82 31.04
C GLU A 436 11.94 -88.84 29.98
N HIS A 437 11.83 -89.17 28.69
CA HIS A 437 12.26 -88.30 27.60
C HIS A 437 11.48 -86.99 27.56
N TYR A 438 10.15 -87.05 27.64
CA TYR A 438 9.30 -85.86 27.62
C TYR A 438 9.42 -85.03 28.89
N GLU A 439 9.54 -85.65 30.07
CA GLU A 439 9.83 -84.91 31.31
C GLU A 439 11.17 -84.17 31.23
N LYS A 440 12.20 -84.79 30.67
CA LYS A 440 13.49 -84.13 30.42
C LYS A 440 13.34 -82.95 29.46
N LYS A 441 12.58 -83.11 28.37
CA LYS A 441 12.31 -82.03 27.41
C LYS A 441 11.51 -80.88 28.02
N LEU A 442 10.50 -81.18 28.84
CA LEU A 442 9.74 -80.19 29.59
C LEU A 442 10.61 -79.47 30.62
N GLY A 443 11.56 -80.18 31.24
CA GLY A 443 12.60 -79.59 32.09
C GLY A 443 13.43 -78.54 31.34
N GLN A 444 13.93 -78.87 30.16
CA GLN A 444 14.69 -77.95 29.31
C GLN A 444 13.89 -76.70 28.94
N TYR A 445 12.64 -76.85 28.49
CA TYR A 445 11.80 -75.70 28.15
C TYR A 445 11.48 -74.82 29.36
N ARG A 446 11.35 -75.41 30.56
CA ARG A 446 11.17 -74.64 31.80
C ARG A 446 12.41 -73.80 32.13
N GLU A 447 13.61 -74.34 31.94
CA GLU A 447 14.87 -73.62 32.11
C GLU A 447 15.00 -72.47 31.10
N GLU A 448 14.83 -72.74 29.80
CA GLU A 448 14.89 -71.72 28.74
C GLU A 448 13.87 -70.59 28.96
N MET A 449 12.65 -70.94 29.38
CA MET A 449 11.61 -69.95 29.68
C MET A 449 11.96 -69.12 30.92
N ASN A 450 12.57 -69.73 31.94
CA ASN A 450 13.03 -69.01 33.12
C ASN A 450 14.16 -68.02 32.78
N ASP A 451 15.09 -68.42 31.91
CA ASP A 451 16.16 -67.53 31.41
C ASP A 451 15.58 -66.32 30.66
N TYR A 452 14.56 -66.53 29.81
CA TYR A 452 13.87 -65.44 29.11
C TYR A 452 13.18 -64.48 30.10
N TYR A 453 12.51 -65.00 31.12
CA TYR A 453 11.87 -64.15 32.15
C TYR A 453 12.89 -63.34 32.94
N VAL A 454 14.01 -63.94 33.35
CA VAL A 454 15.11 -63.23 34.03
C VAL A 454 15.71 -62.15 33.13
N TYR A 455 15.87 -62.42 31.83
CA TYR A 455 16.33 -61.41 30.87
C TYR A 455 15.32 -60.25 30.75
N ALA A 456 14.03 -60.54 30.60
CA ALA A 456 12.98 -59.54 30.51
C ALA A 456 12.90 -58.68 31.79
N GLU A 457 13.00 -59.29 32.98
CA GLU A 457 13.04 -58.58 34.27
C GLU A 457 14.24 -57.64 34.34
N ASN A 458 15.42 -58.07 33.89
CA ASN A 458 16.61 -57.22 33.83
C ASN A 458 16.46 -56.04 32.85
N GLN A 459 15.82 -56.24 31.70
CA GLN A 459 15.54 -55.14 30.76
C GLN A 459 14.56 -54.12 31.35
N LEU A 460 13.53 -54.59 32.06
CA LEU A 460 12.61 -53.71 32.79
C LEU A 460 13.34 -52.93 33.89
N ARG A 461 14.18 -53.58 34.70
CA ARG A 461 15.00 -52.89 35.71
C ARG A 461 15.94 -51.85 35.11
N ARG A 462 16.58 -52.13 33.96
CA ARG A 462 17.43 -51.18 33.24
C ARG A 462 16.63 -49.96 32.76
N ARG A 463 15.44 -50.18 32.19
CA ARG A 463 14.55 -49.10 31.77
C ARG A 463 14.14 -48.24 32.96
N ASP A 464 13.73 -48.86 34.07
CA ASP A 464 13.29 -48.14 35.26
C ASP A 464 14.45 -47.36 35.91
N ALA A 465 15.69 -47.88 35.86
CA ALA A 465 16.89 -47.15 36.26
C ALA A 465 17.18 -45.93 35.36
N LEU A 466 17.04 -46.06 34.03
CA LEU A 466 17.18 -44.93 33.11
C LEU A 466 16.09 -43.87 33.33
N ILE A 467 14.86 -44.29 33.62
CA ILE A 467 13.77 -43.36 33.96
C ILE A 467 14.10 -42.61 35.27
N ALA A 468 14.66 -43.29 36.28
CA ALA A 468 15.08 -42.65 37.52
C ALA A 468 16.26 -41.67 37.31
N GLU A 469 17.24 -42.02 36.48
CA GLU A 469 18.35 -41.11 36.10
C GLU A 469 17.84 -39.88 35.34
N LEU A 470 16.92 -40.04 34.39
CA LEU A 470 16.30 -38.93 33.68
C LEU A 470 15.44 -38.06 34.60
N SER A 471 14.71 -38.66 35.54
CA SER A 471 13.91 -37.94 36.53
C SER A 471 14.76 -37.17 37.55
N ASN A 472 16.01 -37.56 37.80
CA ASN A 472 16.94 -36.81 38.65
C ASN A 472 17.68 -35.68 37.91
N ASN A 473 17.65 -35.69 36.57
CA ASN A 473 18.27 -34.66 35.73
C ASN A 473 17.26 -33.59 35.23
N LEU A 474 15.97 -33.77 35.54
CA LEU A 474 14.87 -32.80 35.41
C LEU A 474 14.62 -32.14 36.76
#